data_AF-A0A4Q6EWV3-F1
#
_entry.id   AF-A0A4Q6EWV3-F1
#
_cell.length_a   1.000
_cell.length_b   1.000
_cell.length_c   1.000
_cell.angle_alpha   90.00
_cell.angle_beta   90.00
_cell.angle_gamma   90.00
#
_symmetry.space_group_name_H-M   'P 1'
#
loop_
_entity.id
_entity.type
_entity.pdbx_description
1 polymer ?
#
loop_
_entity_poly.entity_id
_entity_poly.type
_entity_poly.pdbx_seq_one_letter_code
_entity_poly.pdbx_strand_id
1 'polypeptide(L)'
;MKLLFTLALLTSAPAMAYQGSISFTEAEKSEHAGRAGIVAEAAANCLTDTYAEHTSFFDKHGVSKFFGNRRYIKGEKPGRRADGRELTPIRPELRKHGIDPNMEKLLTSMSCVDLARRCLGEGFARAGESEFWEKIDAFNKKNGNIGPAVLLGLQALGWKLVYWNPDPSQNAKWDAADRARAPTNPSHVWGHHQARYDSVMGPKRKYYEYYVDDRTTLNGFGKKVPSAFTSAPFFVGFAHTGYHVFVGQKGQVIEAHSVRDLFSQDNVESNPFNPLAGGAPMRTSTEVYLSGLIAVPPGTL
;
A
#
# COMPACT_ATOMS: atom_id res chain seq x y z
N MET A 1 17.70 40.54 -30.31
CA MET A 1 16.91 39.43 -29.74
C MET A 1 17.33 39.26 -28.28
N LYS A 2 16.48 39.62 -27.32
CA LYS A 2 16.73 39.42 -25.88
C LYS A 2 16.22 38.03 -25.49
N LEU A 3 17.11 37.09 -25.15
CA LEU A 3 16.73 35.83 -24.53
C LEU A 3 16.25 36.11 -23.10
N LEU A 4 14.96 35.91 -22.83
CA LEU A 4 14.47 35.79 -21.46
C LEU A 4 14.76 34.36 -20.98
N PHE A 5 15.71 34.22 -20.06
CA PHE A 5 15.85 33.02 -19.23
C PHE A 5 14.74 33.04 -18.17
N THR A 6 13.68 32.27 -18.38
CA THR A 6 12.69 32.00 -17.34
C THR A 6 13.28 30.98 -16.38
N LEU A 7 13.80 31.45 -15.25
CA LEU A 7 14.28 30.61 -14.16
C LEU A 7 13.06 29.96 -13.49
N ALA A 8 12.76 28.71 -13.86
CA ALA A 8 11.73 27.93 -13.19
C ALA A 8 12.19 27.62 -11.76
N LEU A 9 11.65 28.35 -10.79
CA LEU A 9 11.76 28.04 -9.37
C LEU A 9 11.07 26.69 -9.13
N LEU A 10 11.87 25.63 -9.09
CA LEU A 10 11.48 24.33 -8.58
C LEU A 10 11.21 24.48 -7.08
N THR A 11 9.97 24.75 -6.71
CA THR A 11 9.52 24.67 -5.31
C THR A 11 9.58 23.21 -4.90
N SER A 12 10.59 22.85 -4.12
CA SER A 12 10.64 21.54 -3.47
C SER A 12 9.44 21.43 -2.53
N ALA A 13 8.55 20.47 -2.79
CA ALA A 13 7.44 20.17 -1.89
C ALA A 13 7.96 19.95 -0.47
N PRO A 14 7.25 20.43 0.58
CA PRO A 14 7.67 20.20 1.96
C PRO A 14 7.80 18.68 2.20
N ALA A 15 8.88 18.27 2.86
CA ALA A 15 9.05 16.90 3.31
C ALA A 15 7.92 16.52 4.27
N MET A 16 7.47 15.27 4.27
CA MET A 16 6.51 14.84 5.28
C MET A 16 7.23 14.80 6.63
N ALA A 17 6.85 15.70 7.52
CA ALA A 17 7.41 15.73 8.86
C ALA A 17 6.77 14.59 9.68
N TYR A 18 7.46 13.45 9.77
CA TYR A 18 7.03 12.36 10.64
C TYR A 18 7.12 12.78 12.11
N GLN A 19 6.13 12.32 12.89
CA GLN A 19 6.11 12.45 14.34
C GLN A 19 7.00 11.37 14.96
N GLY A 20 8.16 11.80 15.48
CA GLY A 20 9.15 10.93 16.11
C GLY A 20 10.15 10.32 15.13
N SER A 21 10.99 9.41 15.62
CA SER A 21 11.95 8.66 14.83
C SER A 21 11.78 7.16 15.05
N ILE A 22 12.26 6.37 14.09
CA ILE A 22 12.34 4.91 14.18
C ILE A 22 13.75 4.48 13.79
N SER A 23 14.35 3.64 14.62
CA SER A 23 15.70 3.11 14.41
C SER A 23 15.84 1.77 15.13
N PHE A 24 16.71 0.92 14.60
CA PHE A 24 17.10 -0.35 15.20
C PHE A 24 18.62 -0.43 15.19
N THR A 25 19.18 -1.03 16.23
CA THR A 25 20.60 -1.36 16.38
C THR A 25 20.99 -2.43 15.36
N GLU A 26 22.29 -2.53 15.06
CA GLU A 26 22.78 -3.59 14.17
C GLU A 26 22.55 -5.00 14.73
N ALA A 27 22.50 -5.15 16.06
CA ALA A 27 22.14 -6.40 16.72
C ALA A 27 20.68 -6.78 16.45
N GLU A 28 19.73 -5.84 16.63
CA GLU A 28 18.31 -6.06 16.31
C GLU A 28 18.10 -6.39 14.83
N LYS A 29 18.78 -5.68 13.92
CA LYS A 29 18.71 -5.97 12.47
C LYS A 29 19.26 -7.35 12.12
N SER A 30 20.38 -7.74 12.76
CA SER A 30 21.00 -9.06 12.55
C SER A 30 20.12 -10.19 13.07
N GLU A 31 19.53 -10.01 14.27
CA GLU A 31 18.53 -10.92 14.81
C GLU A 31 17.34 -11.08 13.85
N HIS A 32 16.78 -9.95 13.41
CA HIS A 32 15.67 -9.94 12.48
C HIS A 32 16.01 -10.61 11.15
N ALA A 33 17.19 -10.34 10.59
CA ALA A 33 17.62 -10.98 9.35
C ALA A 33 17.63 -12.51 9.44
N GLY A 34 17.94 -13.08 10.62
CA GLY A 34 17.87 -14.52 10.88
C GLY A 34 16.45 -15.09 10.95
N ARG A 35 15.43 -14.25 11.19
CA ARG A 35 14.02 -14.66 11.33
C ARG A 35 13.08 -14.09 10.27
N ALA A 36 13.57 -13.23 9.39
CA ALA A 36 12.79 -12.55 8.35
C ALA A 36 11.99 -13.51 7.47
N GLY A 37 12.52 -14.71 7.19
CA GLY A 37 11.80 -15.76 6.46
C GLY A 37 10.52 -16.22 7.17
N ILE A 38 10.56 -16.39 8.50
CA ILE A 38 9.41 -16.77 9.33
C ILE A 38 8.36 -15.66 9.30
N VAL A 39 8.79 -14.40 9.46
CA VAL A 39 7.91 -13.23 9.39
C VAL A 39 7.20 -13.18 8.05
N ALA A 40 7.95 -13.33 6.95
CA ALA A 40 7.41 -13.26 5.60
C ALA A 40 6.43 -14.40 5.30
N GLU A 41 6.77 -15.63 5.65
CA GLU A 41 5.90 -16.79 5.44
C GLU A 41 4.59 -16.68 6.23
N ALA A 42 4.66 -16.35 7.52
CA ALA A 42 3.48 -16.18 8.35
C ALA A 42 2.60 -15.00 7.89
N ALA A 43 3.21 -13.88 7.47
CA ALA A 43 2.46 -12.75 6.89
C ALA A 43 1.78 -13.14 5.57
N ALA A 44 2.44 -13.93 4.72
CA ALA A 44 1.86 -14.44 3.47
C ALA A 44 0.69 -15.41 3.72
N ASN A 45 0.80 -16.28 4.74
CA ASN A 45 -0.30 -17.15 5.15
C ASN A 45 -1.49 -16.32 5.65
N CYS A 46 -1.26 -15.29 6.48
CA CYS A 46 -2.31 -14.36 6.89
C CYS A 46 -3.04 -13.71 5.70
N LEU A 47 -2.33 -13.32 4.63
CA LEU A 47 -2.96 -12.78 3.43
C LEU A 47 -3.85 -13.82 2.74
N THR A 48 -3.35 -15.04 2.58
CA THR A 48 -4.07 -16.16 1.97
C THR A 48 -5.34 -16.46 2.74
N ASP A 49 -5.22 -16.58 4.06
CA ASP A 49 -6.33 -16.90 4.96
C ASP A 49 -7.35 -15.76 5.00
N THR A 50 -6.90 -14.50 4.99
CA THR A 50 -7.80 -13.34 4.95
C THR A 50 -8.59 -13.31 3.63
N TYR A 51 -7.95 -13.58 2.50
CA TYR A 51 -8.65 -13.65 1.21
C TYR A 51 -9.64 -14.82 1.17
N ALA A 52 -9.24 -16.01 1.64
CA ALA A 52 -10.10 -17.19 1.69
C ALA A 52 -11.29 -17.02 2.64
N GLU A 53 -11.09 -16.42 3.82
CA GLU A 53 -12.16 -16.07 4.77
C GLU A 53 -13.15 -15.11 4.10
N HIS A 54 -12.65 -14.10 3.39
CA HIS A 54 -13.48 -13.11 2.71
C HIS A 54 -14.35 -13.72 1.63
N THR A 55 -13.75 -14.49 0.71
CA THR A 55 -14.48 -15.10 -0.41
C THR A 55 -15.50 -16.11 0.06
N SER A 56 -15.12 -17.01 0.97
CA SER A 56 -16.04 -17.99 1.56
C SER A 56 -17.22 -17.34 2.29
N PHE A 57 -16.96 -16.27 3.04
CA PHE A 57 -18.02 -15.52 3.72
C PHE A 57 -18.94 -14.80 2.72
N PHE A 58 -18.38 -14.19 1.68
CA PHE A 58 -19.14 -13.52 0.63
C PHE A 58 -20.03 -14.50 -0.13
N ASP A 59 -19.49 -15.64 -0.55
CA ASP A 59 -20.25 -16.68 -1.28
C ASP A 59 -21.44 -17.21 -0.46
N LYS A 60 -21.27 -17.27 0.87
CA LYS A 60 -22.31 -17.73 1.79
C LYS A 60 -23.37 -16.67 2.10
N HIS A 61 -22.98 -15.42 2.24
CA HIS A 61 -23.82 -14.36 2.82
C HIS A 61 -24.19 -13.23 1.85
N GLY A 62 -23.57 -13.16 0.68
CA GLY A 62 -23.76 -12.10 -0.31
C GLY A 62 -23.26 -10.73 0.14
N VAL A 63 -22.46 -10.66 1.21
CA VAL A 63 -21.97 -9.42 1.82
C VAL A 63 -20.51 -9.56 2.21
N SER A 64 -19.74 -8.48 2.07
CA SER A 64 -18.30 -8.46 2.34
C SER A 64 -17.98 -8.68 3.81
N LYS A 65 -17.18 -9.70 4.10
CA LYS A 65 -16.61 -9.93 5.44
C LYS A 65 -15.77 -8.74 5.89
N PHE A 66 -14.87 -8.30 5.03
CA PHE A 66 -14.03 -7.13 5.25
C PHE A 66 -14.57 -5.97 4.42
N PHE A 67 -14.94 -4.87 5.07
CA PHE A 67 -15.56 -3.73 4.39
C PHE A 67 -14.68 -2.49 4.46
N GLY A 68 -14.80 -1.64 3.43
CA GLY A 68 -14.05 -0.39 3.32
C GLY A 68 -14.35 0.64 4.42
N ASN A 69 -13.34 0.96 5.21
CA ASN A 69 -13.44 1.86 6.37
C ASN A 69 -13.61 3.36 6.04
N ARG A 70 -13.52 3.75 4.75
CA ARG A 70 -13.76 5.11 4.26
C ARG A 70 -15.16 5.30 3.69
N ARG A 71 -16.00 4.27 3.72
CA ARG A 71 -17.40 4.31 3.26
C ARG A 71 -18.39 3.92 4.34
N TYR A 72 -18.06 2.92 5.17
CA TYR A 72 -19.00 2.36 6.13
C TYR A 72 -18.56 2.52 7.58
N ILE A 73 -19.54 2.57 8.49
CA ILE A 73 -19.35 2.55 9.95
C ILE A 73 -20.32 1.56 10.59
N LYS A 74 -19.90 0.91 11.68
CA LYS A 74 -20.80 0.05 12.46
C LYS A 74 -21.84 0.87 13.22
N GLY A 75 -23.06 0.34 13.32
CA GLY A 75 -24.18 0.85 14.07
C GLY A 75 -25.35 1.29 13.18
N GLU A 76 -26.19 2.13 13.77
CA GLU A 76 -27.43 2.66 13.16
C GLU A 76 -27.28 4.10 12.66
N LYS A 77 -26.26 4.81 13.12
CA LYS A 77 -26.11 6.25 12.91
C LYS A 77 -24.94 6.55 11.97
N PRO A 78 -25.08 7.54 11.08
CA PRO A 78 -23.96 8.01 10.27
C PRO A 78 -22.79 8.49 11.13
N GLY A 79 -21.59 8.29 10.60
CA GLY A 79 -20.35 8.83 11.16
C GLY A 79 -19.72 9.86 10.23
N ARG A 80 -18.58 10.43 10.62
CA ARG A 80 -17.77 11.27 9.74
C ARG A 80 -16.32 10.83 9.76
N ARG A 81 -15.70 10.91 8.60
CA ARG A 81 -14.25 10.76 8.42
C ARG A 81 -13.51 12.01 8.86
N ALA A 82 -12.19 11.90 9.00
CA ALA A 82 -11.31 13.04 9.29
C ALA A 82 -11.39 14.15 8.22
N ASP A 83 -11.71 13.81 6.97
CA ASP A 83 -11.93 14.78 5.87
C ASP A 83 -13.37 15.31 5.81
N GLY A 84 -14.17 15.08 6.85
CA GLY A 84 -15.53 15.60 7.00
C GLY A 84 -16.61 14.85 6.21
N ARG A 85 -16.23 13.90 5.33
CA ARG A 85 -17.18 13.09 4.55
C ARG A 85 -17.94 12.12 5.45
N GLU A 86 -19.22 11.94 5.16
CA GLU A 86 -20.11 11.05 5.91
C GLU A 86 -19.79 9.57 5.65
N LEU A 87 -20.00 8.74 6.67
CA LEU A 87 -19.92 7.27 6.60
C LEU A 87 -21.32 6.68 6.71
N THR A 88 -21.62 5.74 5.81
CA THR A 88 -22.89 5.00 5.79
C THR A 88 -22.93 3.99 6.94
N PRO A 89 -23.98 4.00 7.80
CA PRO A 89 -24.15 2.96 8.81
C PRO A 89 -24.48 1.62 8.16
N ILE A 90 -23.86 0.54 8.64
CA ILE A 90 -24.00 -0.80 8.05
C ILE A 90 -25.40 -1.40 8.28
N ARG A 91 -25.99 -1.28 9.47
CA ARG A 91 -27.29 -1.93 9.75
C ARG A 91 -28.43 -1.46 8.85
N PRO A 92 -28.62 -0.15 8.59
CA PRO A 92 -29.59 0.30 7.61
C PRO A 92 -29.32 -0.23 6.20
N GLU A 93 -28.05 -0.30 5.79
CA GLU A 93 -27.69 -0.83 4.48
C GLU A 93 -28.01 -2.33 4.38
N LEU A 94 -27.67 -3.14 5.38
CA LEU A 94 -28.05 -4.56 5.43
C LEU A 94 -29.58 -4.75 5.32
N ARG A 95 -30.36 -3.98 6.08
CA ARG A 95 -31.83 -4.05 6.04
C ARG A 95 -32.39 -3.71 4.65
N LYS A 96 -31.82 -2.71 3.98
CA LYS A 96 -32.24 -2.31 2.63
C LYS A 96 -32.10 -3.44 1.61
N HIS A 97 -31.14 -4.35 1.82
CA HIS A 97 -30.91 -5.52 0.95
C HIS A 97 -31.51 -6.81 1.52
N GLY A 98 -32.40 -6.73 2.52
CA GLY A 98 -33.07 -7.90 3.08
C GLY A 98 -32.17 -8.81 3.93
N ILE A 99 -31.01 -8.32 4.37
CA ILE A 99 -30.07 -9.05 5.22
C ILE A 99 -30.29 -8.67 6.69
N ASP A 100 -30.18 -9.65 7.60
CA ASP A 100 -30.28 -9.42 9.05
C ASP A 100 -29.25 -8.35 9.50
N PRO A 101 -29.68 -7.22 10.09
CA PRO A 101 -28.77 -6.19 10.57
C PRO A 101 -27.77 -6.70 11.63
N ASN A 102 -28.04 -7.81 12.31
CA ASN A 102 -27.08 -8.41 13.23
C ASN A 102 -25.86 -9.01 12.54
N MET A 103 -25.90 -9.23 11.21
CA MET A 103 -24.76 -9.67 10.41
C MET A 103 -23.56 -8.73 10.55
N GLU A 104 -23.79 -7.43 10.81
CA GLU A 104 -22.74 -6.44 11.10
C GLU A 104 -21.73 -6.91 12.16
N LYS A 105 -22.17 -7.68 13.16
CA LYS A 105 -21.30 -8.17 14.23
C LYS A 105 -20.20 -9.09 13.70
N LEU A 106 -20.45 -9.75 12.57
CA LEU A 106 -19.51 -10.66 11.90
C LEU A 106 -18.59 -9.93 10.91
N LEU A 107 -18.90 -8.68 10.55
CA LEU A 107 -18.13 -7.90 9.57
C LEU A 107 -16.98 -7.16 10.25
N THR A 108 -15.88 -6.96 9.53
CA THR A 108 -14.67 -6.29 10.03
C THR A 108 -14.31 -5.14 9.09
N SER A 109 -14.06 -3.97 9.68
CA SER A 109 -13.55 -2.81 8.93
C SER A 109 -12.12 -3.08 8.48
N MET A 110 -11.80 -2.84 7.21
CA MET A 110 -10.45 -3.02 6.67
C MET A 110 -10.11 -1.96 5.63
N SER A 111 -8.88 -1.46 5.69
CA SER A 111 -8.22 -0.72 4.62
C SER A 111 -6.99 -1.49 4.15
N CYS A 112 -6.41 -1.08 3.02
CA CYS A 112 -5.17 -1.65 2.53
C CYS A 112 -4.02 -1.57 3.54
N VAL A 113 -3.90 -0.47 4.30
CA VAL A 113 -2.90 -0.34 5.37
C VAL A 113 -3.24 -1.26 6.55
N ASP A 114 -4.51 -1.41 6.90
CA ASP A 114 -4.91 -2.31 8.00
C ASP A 114 -4.62 -3.77 7.68
N LEU A 115 -4.83 -4.20 6.43
CA LEU A 115 -4.44 -5.54 5.97
C LEU A 115 -2.93 -5.76 6.11
N ALA A 116 -2.12 -4.80 5.65
CA ALA A 116 -0.67 -4.88 5.77
C ALA A 116 -0.22 -5.01 7.22
N ARG A 117 -0.77 -4.16 8.10
CA ARG A 117 -0.45 -4.16 9.53
C ARG A 117 -0.89 -5.43 10.23
N ARG A 118 -2.08 -5.95 9.93
CA ARG A 118 -2.59 -7.21 10.49
C ARG A 118 -1.61 -8.34 10.18
N CYS A 119 -1.25 -8.51 8.90
CA CYS A 119 -0.43 -9.65 8.50
C CYS A 119 1.04 -9.50 8.88
N LEU A 120 1.61 -8.29 8.85
CA LEU A 120 2.91 -8.06 9.45
C LEU A 120 2.90 -8.38 10.95
N GLY A 121 1.90 -7.91 11.69
CA GLY A 121 1.80 -8.18 13.12
C GLY A 121 1.73 -9.67 13.46
N GLU A 122 0.98 -10.44 12.67
CA GLU A 122 0.97 -11.90 12.78
C GLU A 122 2.35 -12.50 12.45
N GLY A 123 3.00 -12.05 11.38
CA GLY A 123 4.32 -12.51 10.98
C GLY A 123 5.37 -12.31 12.07
N PHE A 124 5.48 -11.09 12.60
CA PHE A 124 6.40 -10.76 13.68
C PHE A 124 6.07 -11.54 14.96
N ALA A 125 4.80 -11.69 15.33
CA ALA A 125 4.42 -12.48 16.49
C ALA A 125 4.83 -13.95 16.35
N ARG A 126 4.66 -14.56 15.16
CA ARG A 126 5.08 -15.94 14.87
C ARG A 126 6.59 -16.12 14.91
N ALA A 127 7.36 -15.10 14.56
CA ALA A 127 8.81 -15.10 14.68
C ALA A 127 9.33 -14.83 16.11
N GLY A 128 8.45 -14.54 17.07
CA GLY A 128 8.86 -14.12 18.43
C GLY A 128 9.42 -12.70 18.48
N GLU A 129 9.07 -11.86 17.51
CA GLU A 129 9.58 -10.49 17.32
C GLU A 129 8.48 -9.43 17.48
N SER A 130 7.50 -9.70 18.35
CA SER A 130 6.37 -8.80 18.60
C SER A 130 6.83 -7.39 18.99
N GLU A 131 7.95 -7.27 19.74
CA GLU A 131 8.49 -5.97 20.15
C GLU A 131 8.99 -5.11 18.98
N PHE A 132 9.56 -5.73 17.94
CA PHE A 132 9.97 -5.01 16.72
C PHE A 132 8.73 -4.50 15.98
N TRP A 133 7.68 -5.32 15.90
CA TRP A 133 6.43 -4.90 15.30
C TRP A 133 5.72 -3.81 16.09
N GLU A 134 5.64 -3.93 17.41
CA GLU A 134 5.03 -2.92 18.27
C GLU A 134 5.68 -1.54 18.09
N LYS A 135 7.01 -1.50 17.94
CA LYS A 135 7.77 -0.29 17.64
C LYS A 135 7.41 0.30 16.27
N ILE A 136 7.33 -0.54 15.22
CA ILE A 136 6.92 -0.11 13.86
C ILE A 136 5.46 0.37 13.84
N ASP A 137 4.55 -0.39 14.44
CA ASP A 137 3.13 -0.07 14.46
C ASP A 137 2.83 1.17 15.31
N ALA A 138 3.54 1.37 16.43
CA ALA A 138 3.45 2.60 17.22
C ALA A 138 3.93 3.83 16.42
N PHE A 139 5.04 3.70 15.69
CA PHE A 139 5.50 4.76 14.78
C PHE A 139 4.46 5.05 13.70
N ASN A 140 3.89 4.01 13.07
CA ASN A 140 2.86 4.18 12.06
C ASN A 140 1.57 4.84 12.61
N LYS A 141 1.10 4.42 13.79
CA LYS A 141 -0.07 5.02 14.46
C LYS A 141 0.12 6.51 14.76
N LYS A 142 1.31 6.90 15.26
CA LYS A 142 1.67 8.32 15.48
C LYS A 142 1.64 9.14 14.18
N ASN A 143 1.87 8.49 13.05
CA ASN A 143 1.90 9.11 11.73
C ASN A 143 0.61 8.89 10.92
N GLY A 144 -0.51 8.56 11.59
CA GLY A 144 -1.84 8.53 10.98
C GLY A 144 -2.18 7.23 10.25
N ASN A 145 -1.47 6.13 10.50
CA ASN A 145 -1.68 4.82 9.88
C ASN A 145 -1.53 4.88 8.33
N ILE A 146 -0.36 5.29 7.86
CA ILE A 146 -0.04 5.44 6.43
C ILE A 146 1.03 4.45 5.99
N GLY A 147 0.92 3.91 4.77
CA GLY A 147 1.91 2.98 4.20
C GLY A 147 3.36 3.45 4.27
N PRO A 148 3.67 4.72 3.95
CA PRO A 148 4.97 5.32 4.15
C PRO A 148 5.64 5.03 5.49
N ALA A 149 4.92 5.19 6.60
CA ALA A 149 5.47 4.99 7.93
C ALA A 149 5.75 3.51 8.21
N VAL A 150 4.92 2.61 7.66
CA VAL A 150 5.18 1.16 7.70
C VAL A 150 6.46 0.83 6.95
N LEU A 151 6.61 1.29 5.71
CA LEU A 151 7.80 0.99 4.89
C LEU A 151 9.08 1.58 5.49
N LEU A 152 9.03 2.78 6.07
CA LEU A 152 10.18 3.35 6.81
C LEU A 152 10.56 2.52 8.03
N GLY A 153 9.58 2.03 8.79
CA GLY A 153 9.86 1.16 9.93
C GLY A 153 10.49 -0.17 9.51
N LEU A 154 9.97 -0.79 8.45
CA LEU A 154 10.54 -2.00 7.87
C LEU A 154 11.96 -1.76 7.34
N GLN A 155 12.19 -0.65 6.62
CA GLN A 155 13.52 -0.29 6.12
C GLN A 155 14.51 -0.06 7.26
N ALA A 156 14.09 0.64 8.32
CA ALA A 156 14.91 0.86 9.50
C ALA A 156 15.30 -0.46 10.20
N LEU A 157 14.47 -1.50 10.10
CA LEU A 157 14.74 -2.84 10.61
C LEU A 157 15.59 -3.70 9.64
N GLY A 158 15.87 -3.22 8.44
CA GLY A 158 16.76 -3.88 7.47
C GLY A 158 16.06 -4.46 6.24
N TRP A 159 14.76 -4.21 6.04
CA TRP A 159 14.09 -4.54 4.79
C TRP A 159 14.62 -3.64 3.66
N LYS A 160 14.65 -4.16 2.44
CA LYS A 160 15.05 -3.38 1.26
C LYS A 160 13.85 -2.68 0.64
N LEU A 161 14.00 -1.40 0.28
CA LEU A 161 13.04 -0.69 -0.55
C LEU A 161 13.42 -0.80 -2.03
N VAL A 162 12.56 -1.47 -2.78
CA VAL A 162 12.68 -1.69 -4.23
C VAL A 162 11.80 -0.69 -4.96
N TYR A 163 12.37 0.11 -5.84
CA TYR A 163 11.60 0.97 -6.74
C TYR A 163 10.99 0.15 -7.87
N TRP A 164 9.68 0.31 -8.07
CA TRP A 164 8.98 -0.31 -9.19
C TRP A 164 8.46 0.75 -10.17
N ASN A 165 8.72 0.50 -11.44
CA ASN A 165 8.19 1.24 -12.58
C ASN A 165 8.19 0.31 -13.80
N PRO A 166 7.03 -0.07 -14.34
CA PRO A 166 6.98 -1.06 -15.41
C PRO A 166 7.49 -0.51 -16.75
N ASP A 167 7.40 0.79 -17.01
CA ASP A 167 7.83 1.39 -18.28
C ASP A 167 8.20 2.88 -18.12
N PRO A 168 9.46 3.19 -17.73
CA PRO A 168 9.91 4.56 -17.54
C PRO A 168 9.78 5.45 -18.77
N SER A 169 9.77 4.87 -19.98
CA SER A 169 9.63 5.65 -21.23
C SER A 169 8.27 6.35 -21.34
N GLN A 170 7.27 5.88 -20.58
CA GLN A 170 5.92 6.41 -20.59
C GLN A 170 5.65 7.43 -19.46
N ASN A 171 6.61 7.66 -18.56
CA ASN A 171 6.42 8.51 -17.38
C ASN A 171 5.85 9.90 -17.72
N ALA A 172 6.41 10.59 -18.72
CA ALA A 172 5.93 11.91 -19.12
C ALA A 172 4.47 11.90 -19.63
N LYS A 173 4.07 10.83 -20.31
CA LYS A 173 2.69 10.63 -20.78
C LYS A 173 1.75 10.34 -19.62
N TRP A 174 2.17 9.52 -18.67
CA TRP A 174 1.41 9.24 -17.45
C TRP A 174 1.22 10.50 -16.62
N ASP A 175 2.26 11.31 -16.47
CA ASP A 175 2.20 12.61 -15.81
C ASP A 175 1.20 13.57 -16.46
N ALA A 176 1.14 13.60 -17.79
CA ALA A 176 0.14 14.40 -18.50
C ALA A 176 -1.29 13.87 -18.29
N ALA A 177 -1.47 12.54 -18.31
CA ALA A 177 -2.77 11.91 -18.08
C ALA A 177 -3.28 12.12 -16.64
N ASP A 178 -2.41 12.07 -15.64
CA ASP A 178 -2.76 12.34 -14.24
C ASP A 178 -3.18 13.78 -14.04
N ARG A 179 -2.43 14.74 -14.61
CA ARG A 179 -2.82 16.17 -14.57
C ARG A 179 -4.17 16.44 -15.23
N ALA A 180 -4.44 15.79 -16.35
CA ALA A 180 -5.72 15.94 -17.06
C ALA A 180 -6.90 15.39 -16.24
N ARG A 181 -6.69 14.29 -15.50
CA ARG A 181 -7.73 13.66 -14.68
C ARG A 181 -8.06 14.41 -13.40
N ALA A 182 -7.08 15.10 -12.82
CA ALA A 182 -7.25 15.76 -11.54
C ALA A 182 -6.56 17.14 -11.51
N PRO A 183 -7.02 18.10 -12.34
CA PRO A 183 -6.34 19.38 -12.55
C PRO A 183 -6.28 20.25 -11.29
N THR A 184 -7.18 20.00 -10.32
CA THR A 184 -7.29 20.75 -9.06
C THR A 184 -6.77 19.96 -7.86
N ASN A 185 -6.17 18.77 -8.05
CA ASN A 185 -5.65 17.98 -6.93
C ASN A 185 -4.43 18.72 -6.33
N PRO A 186 -4.55 19.33 -5.14
CA PRO A 186 -3.47 20.10 -4.53
C PRO A 186 -2.41 19.19 -3.89
N SER A 187 -2.66 17.88 -3.85
CA SER A 187 -1.74 16.92 -3.29
C SER A 187 -0.82 16.43 -4.41
N HIS A 188 0.49 16.69 -4.27
CA HIS A 188 1.61 16.21 -5.12
C HIS A 188 1.78 14.66 -5.12
N VAL A 189 0.67 13.97 -4.89
CA VAL A 189 0.50 12.56 -4.64
C VAL A 189 0.34 11.84 -5.98
N TRP A 190 -0.42 12.41 -6.92
CA TRP A 190 -0.62 11.88 -8.29
C TRP A 190 0.34 12.52 -9.29
N GLY A 191 0.74 11.78 -10.32
CA GLY A 191 1.78 12.19 -11.28
C GLY A 191 3.19 12.27 -10.69
N HIS A 192 4.04 13.09 -11.32
CA HIS A 192 5.48 13.22 -11.08
C HIS A 192 6.28 11.90 -11.25
N HIS A 193 5.77 10.96 -12.04
CA HIS A 193 6.46 9.73 -12.40
C HIS A 193 7.86 10.02 -12.95
N GLN A 194 8.00 11.00 -13.85
CA GLN A 194 9.31 11.32 -14.44
C GLN A 194 10.27 11.89 -13.39
N ALA A 195 9.84 12.91 -12.64
CA ALA A 195 10.69 13.53 -11.62
C ALA A 195 11.11 12.54 -10.51
N ARG A 196 10.20 11.62 -10.12
CA ARG A 196 10.50 10.57 -9.15
C ARG A 196 11.49 9.55 -9.74
N TYR A 197 11.28 9.13 -10.98
CA TYR A 197 12.22 8.28 -11.70
C TYR A 197 13.62 8.89 -11.75
N ASP A 198 13.73 10.16 -12.18
CA ASP A 198 15.00 10.87 -12.26
C ASP A 198 15.69 10.98 -10.90
N SER A 199 14.93 11.21 -9.83
CA SER A 199 15.45 11.25 -8.45
C SER A 199 15.95 9.89 -7.95
N VAL A 200 15.27 8.80 -8.31
CA VAL A 200 15.67 7.43 -7.97
C VAL A 200 16.91 6.99 -8.77
N MET A 201 16.96 7.32 -10.07
CA MET A 201 18.08 6.99 -10.94
C MET A 201 19.28 7.92 -10.72
N GLY A 202 19.05 9.11 -10.18
CA GLY A 202 20.09 10.05 -9.79
C GLY A 202 20.96 9.56 -8.63
N PRO A 203 22.01 10.34 -8.27
CA PRO A 203 22.99 9.95 -7.25
C PRO A 203 22.40 9.85 -5.84
N LYS A 204 21.29 10.55 -5.57
CA LYS A 204 20.65 10.54 -4.25
C LYS A 204 19.83 9.27 -3.99
N ARG A 205 19.43 8.55 -5.05
CA ARG A 205 18.62 7.33 -4.97
C ARG A 205 17.36 7.51 -4.12
N LYS A 206 16.63 8.61 -4.34
CA LYS A 206 15.46 8.94 -3.54
C LYS A 206 14.17 8.82 -4.32
N TYR A 207 13.20 8.11 -3.76
CA TYR A 207 11.80 8.26 -4.16
C TYR A 207 11.14 9.17 -3.14
N TYR A 208 10.82 10.40 -3.53
CA TYR A 208 10.37 11.42 -2.57
C TYR A 208 11.39 11.59 -1.42
N GLU A 209 11.07 11.15 -0.21
CA GLU A 209 11.97 11.21 0.95
C GLU A 209 12.67 9.89 1.28
N TYR A 210 12.25 8.76 0.70
CA TYR A 210 12.79 7.44 0.99
C TYR A 210 14.05 7.16 0.19
N TYR A 211 15.05 6.55 0.85
CA TYR A 211 16.19 5.97 0.16
C TYR A 211 15.79 4.67 -0.53
N VAL A 212 16.26 4.45 -1.76
CA VAL A 212 15.94 3.27 -2.57
C VAL A 212 17.14 2.33 -2.63
N ASP A 213 17.02 1.19 -1.94
CA ASP A 213 18.04 0.14 -1.84
C ASP A 213 18.25 -0.60 -3.17
N ASP A 214 17.17 -0.81 -3.93
CA ASP A 214 17.21 -1.42 -5.26
C ASP A 214 16.35 -0.60 -6.24
N ARG A 215 16.99 -0.09 -7.29
CA ARG A 215 16.35 0.73 -8.33
C ARG A 215 16.24 0.04 -9.68
N THR A 216 16.73 -1.19 -9.80
CA THR A 216 16.92 -1.86 -11.09
C THR A 216 16.00 -3.05 -11.26
N THR A 217 15.76 -3.83 -10.21
CA THR A 217 15.06 -5.12 -10.35
C THR A 217 13.64 -4.95 -10.91
N LEU A 218 12.87 -4.01 -10.37
CA LEU A 218 11.48 -3.75 -10.80
C LEU A 218 11.35 -2.52 -11.71
N ASN A 219 12.39 -2.17 -12.45
CA ASN A 219 12.38 -1.04 -13.37
C ASN A 219 12.40 -1.52 -14.84
N GLY A 220 11.42 -1.10 -15.64
CA GLY A 220 11.34 -1.41 -17.08
C GLY A 220 10.90 -2.84 -17.40
N PHE A 221 10.16 -3.52 -16.51
CA PHE A 221 9.74 -4.91 -16.72
C PHE A 221 8.54 -5.10 -17.66
N GLY A 222 7.90 -4.01 -18.08
CA GLY A 222 6.75 -4.02 -18.99
C GLY A 222 5.62 -4.92 -18.49
N LYS A 223 5.20 -5.87 -19.34
CA LYS A 223 4.14 -6.85 -19.04
C LYS A 223 4.65 -8.16 -18.43
N LYS A 224 5.95 -8.31 -18.19
CA LYS A 224 6.55 -9.54 -17.65
C LYS A 224 7.35 -9.23 -16.40
N VAL A 225 6.76 -9.53 -15.24
CA VAL A 225 7.41 -9.27 -13.96
C VAL A 225 8.62 -10.20 -13.78
N PRO A 226 9.76 -9.70 -13.26
CA PRO A 226 10.96 -10.52 -13.08
C PRO A 226 10.72 -11.68 -12.12
N SER A 227 11.29 -12.84 -12.43
CA SER A 227 11.14 -14.05 -11.64
C SER A 227 11.61 -13.87 -10.19
N ALA A 228 12.69 -13.11 -10.00
CA ALA A 228 13.25 -12.78 -8.70
C ALA A 228 12.21 -12.14 -7.76
N PHE A 229 11.33 -11.29 -8.30
CA PHE A 229 10.25 -10.69 -7.51
C PHE A 229 9.07 -11.66 -7.32
N THR A 230 8.74 -12.45 -8.35
CA THR A 230 7.67 -13.45 -8.21
C THR A 230 8.00 -14.59 -7.25
N SER A 231 9.26 -14.70 -6.78
CA SER A 231 9.65 -15.60 -5.69
C SER A 231 9.61 -14.97 -4.30
N ALA A 232 9.37 -13.65 -4.17
CA ALA A 232 9.34 -12.98 -2.87
C ALA A 232 8.21 -13.57 -2.01
N PRO A 233 8.50 -14.12 -0.80
CA PRO A 233 7.50 -14.79 0.02
C PRO A 233 6.42 -13.83 0.51
N PHE A 234 6.78 -12.58 0.77
CA PHE A 234 5.87 -11.51 1.15
C PHE A 234 6.47 -10.16 0.77
N PHE A 235 5.62 -9.18 0.48
CA PHE A 235 6.04 -7.80 0.25
C PHE A 235 4.93 -6.79 0.60
N VAL A 236 5.34 -5.55 0.90
CA VAL A 236 4.44 -4.41 1.11
C VAL A 236 4.81 -3.31 0.15
N GLY A 237 3.89 -2.96 -0.74
CA GLY A 237 4.06 -1.89 -1.70
C GLY A 237 3.23 -0.66 -1.39
N PHE A 238 3.66 0.46 -1.93
CA PHE A 238 2.78 1.60 -2.14
C PHE A 238 2.93 2.18 -3.54
N ALA A 239 1.92 2.93 -3.96
CA ALA A 239 1.92 3.82 -5.11
C ALA A 239 1.58 5.26 -4.67
N HIS A 240 1.80 6.22 -5.56
CA HIS A 240 1.39 7.62 -5.36
C HIS A 240 1.86 8.19 -4.01
N THR A 241 3.15 8.01 -3.68
CA THR A 241 3.76 8.53 -2.44
C THR A 241 3.04 8.05 -1.18
N GLY A 242 2.54 6.82 -1.20
CA GLY A 242 1.91 6.21 -0.04
C GLY A 242 0.40 6.32 0.05
N TYR A 243 -0.26 6.96 -0.92
CA TYR A 243 -1.72 7.06 -0.94
C TYR A 243 -2.39 5.70 -1.11
N HIS A 244 -1.84 4.85 -2.01
CA HIS A 244 -2.31 3.48 -2.18
C HIS A 244 -1.27 2.53 -1.63
N VAL A 245 -1.71 1.60 -0.79
CA VAL A 245 -0.87 0.57 -0.19
C VAL A 245 -1.39 -0.77 -0.67
N PHE A 246 -0.49 -1.71 -0.86
CA PHE A 246 -0.84 -3.06 -1.25
C PHE A 246 0.14 -4.04 -0.65
N VAL A 247 -0.30 -5.28 -0.51
CA VAL A 247 0.52 -6.36 0.03
C VAL A 247 0.39 -7.55 -0.87
N GLY A 248 1.38 -8.42 -0.83
CA GLY A 248 1.39 -9.54 -1.72
C GLY A 248 2.40 -10.58 -1.36
N GLN A 249 2.35 -11.66 -2.12
CA GLN A 249 3.26 -12.79 -2.03
C GLN A 249 3.41 -13.41 -3.40
N LYS A 250 4.61 -13.90 -3.71
CA LYS A 250 4.90 -14.69 -4.91
C LYS A 250 4.37 -14.06 -6.21
N GLY A 251 4.54 -12.74 -6.35
CA GLY A 251 4.05 -11.97 -7.49
C GLY A 251 2.52 -11.80 -7.58
N GLN A 252 1.76 -12.25 -6.59
CA GLN A 252 0.34 -11.93 -6.40
C GLN A 252 0.21 -10.79 -5.40
N VAL A 253 -0.78 -9.93 -5.62
CA VAL A 253 -1.14 -8.83 -4.74
C VAL A 253 -2.56 -9.07 -4.24
N ILE A 254 -2.73 -8.96 -2.93
CA ILE A 254 -4.01 -9.06 -2.25
C ILE A 254 -4.31 -7.69 -1.64
N GLU A 255 -5.38 -7.04 -2.08
CA GLU A 255 -5.71 -5.67 -1.68
C GLU A 255 -7.05 -5.63 -0.96
N ALA A 256 -7.09 -4.91 0.16
CA ALA A 256 -8.33 -4.51 0.82
C ALA A 256 -8.69 -3.07 0.41
N HIS A 257 -9.92 -2.86 -0.03
CA HIS A 257 -10.36 -1.58 -0.60
C HIS A 257 -11.18 -0.74 0.38
N SER A 258 -10.73 0.47 0.67
CA SER A 258 -11.36 1.32 1.69
C SER A 258 -12.70 1.94 1.29
N VAL A 259 -13.09 1.91 0.01
CA VAL A 259 -14.25 2.66 -0.53
C VAL A 259 -15.27 1.82 -1.31
N ARG A 260 -15.02 0.52 -1.47
CA ARG A 260 -15.92 -0.39 -2.22
C ARG A 260 -17.25 -0.54 -1.50
N ASP A 261 -18.25 -0.97 -2.27
CA ASP A 261 -19.60 -1.21 -1.76
C ASP A 261 -19.64 -2.41 -0.81
N LEU A 262 -20.49 -2.39 0.22
CA LEU A 262 -20.59 -3.45 1.23
C LEU A 262 -20.92 -4.82 0.60
N PHE A 263 -21.55 -4.85 -0.56
CA PHE A 263 -21.92 -6.07 -1.29
C PHE A 263 -21.00 -6.38 -2.47
N SER A 264 -19.81 -5.78 -2.52
CA SER A 264 -18.80 -6.05 -3.55
C SER A 264 -17.81 -7.12 -3.06
N GLN A 265 -17.74 -8.26 -3.76
CA GLN A 265 -16.72 -9.29 -3.49
C GLN A 265 -15.31 -8.71 -3.54
N ASP A 266 -15.07 -7.70 -4.38
CA ASP A 266 -13.79 -7.00 -4.54
C ASP A 266 -13.43 -6.04 -3.37
N ASN A 267 -14.10 -6.11 -2.22
CA ASN A 267 -13.55 -5.43 -1.02
C ASN A 267 -12.21 -6.04 -0.60
N VAL A 268 -12.00 -7.33 -0.85
CA VAL A 268 -10.69 -7.96 -0.83
C VAL A 268 -10.53 -8.71 -2.13
N GLU A 269 -9.53 -8.34 -2.92
CA GLU A 269 -9.27 -8.94 -4.24
C GLU A 269 -7.85 -9.46 -4.33
N SER A 270 -7.62 -10.41 -5.23
CA SER A 270 -6.31 -10.99 -5.52
C SER A 270 -6.03 -10.90 -7.01
N ASN A 271 -4.92 -10.27 -7.37
CA ASN A 271 -4.51 -10.12 -8.76
C ASN A 271 -2.98 -10.24 -8.91
N PRO A 272 -2.45 -10.72 -10.05
CA PRO A 272 -1.03 -10.69 -10.32
C PRO A 272 -0.48 -9.26 -10.25
N PHE A 273 0.69 -9.05 -9.67
CA PHE A 273 1.37 -7.75 -9.73
C PHE A 273 1.78 -7.46 -11.17
N ASN A 274 1.01 -6.65 -11.90
CA ASN A 274 1.42 -6.03 -13.16
C ASN A 274 0.37 -5.00 -13.61
N PRO A 275 0.54 -3.72 -13.28
CA PRO A 275 -0.46 -2.71 -13.63
C PRO A 275 -0.55 -2.42 -15.15
N LEU A 276 0.42 -2.86 -15.97
CA LEU A 276 0.34 -2.74 -17.44
C LEU A 276 -0.35 -3.91 -18.13
N ALA A 277 -0.42 -5.07 -17.46
CA ALA A 277 -1.08 -6.27 -17.98
C ALA A 277 -2.52 -6.43 -17.44
N GLY A 278 -3.06 -5.42 -16.76
CA GLY A 278 -4.39 -5.46 -16.15
C GLY A 278 -4.43 -6.12 -14.76
N GLY A 279 -3.27 -6.39 -14.17
CA GLY A 279 -3.14 -6.86 -12.80
C GLY A 279 -3.08 -5.71 -11.79
N ALA A 280 -2.63 -6.05 -10.58
CA ALA A 280 -2.52 -5.14 -9.46
C ALA A 280 -1.20 -4.34 -9.44
N PRO A 281 -1.14 -3.21 -8.70
CA PRO A 281 -2.28 -2.54 -8.06
C PRO A 281 -3.34 -2.10 -9.09
N MET A 282 -4.63 -2.37 -8.80
CA MET A 282 -5.67 -2.31 -9.82
C MET A 282 -5.89 -0.87 -10.32
N ARG A 283 -6.05 -0.73 -11.64
CA ARG A 283 -6.31 0.55 -12.29
C ARG A 283 -7.80 0.83 -12.33
N THR A 284 -8.22 1.96 -11.80
CA THR A 284 -9.56 2.51 -12.01
C THR A 284 -9.50 3.63 -13.06
N SER A 285 -10.66 4.17 -13.46
CA SER A 285 -10.72 5.33 -14.35
C SER A 285 -10.02 6.55 -13.76
N THR A 286 -10.07 6.68 -12.43
CA THR A 286 -9.55 7.83 -11.67
C THR A 286 -8.19 7.58 -11.03
N GLU A 287 -7.83 6.32 -10.74
CA GLU A 287 -6.61 5.97 -10.01
C GLU A 287 -5.79 4.97 -10.82
N VAL A 288 -4.60 5.39 -11.25
CA VAL A 288 -3.71 4.57 -12.07
C VAL A 288 -2.33 4.54 -11.44
N TYR A 289 -2.02 3.41 -10.82
CA TYR A 289 -0.80 3.22 -10.04
C TYR A 289 0.31 2.64 -10.92
N LEU A 290 1.29 3.48 -11.29
CA LEU A 290 2.32 3.10 -12.28
C LEU A 290 3.76 3.21 -11.77
N SER A 291 3.96 3.69 -10.55
CA SER A 291 5.27 3.64 -9.91
C SER A 291 5.15 3.78 -8.40
N GLY A 292 6.15 3.27 -7.69
CA GLY A 292 6.22 3.43 -6.25
C GLY A 292 7.37 2.64 -5.63
N LEU A 293 7.21 2.27 -4.37
CA LEU A 293 8.18 1.45 -3.63
C LEU A 293 7.53 0.16 -3.15
N ILE A 294 8.34 -0.88 -3.02
CA ILE A 294 7.99 -2.15 -2.38
C ILE A 294 9.06 -2.48 -1.36
N ALA A 295 8.66 -2.70 -0.11
CA ALA A 295 9.52 -3.30 0.91
C ALA A 295 9.52 -4.82 0.77
N VAL A 296 10.70 -5.40 0.71
CA VAL A 296 10.93 -6.85 0.73
C VAL A 296 11.80 -7.25 1.92
N PRO A 297 11.55 -8.43 2.52
CA PRO A 297 12.28 -8.88 3.70
C PRO A 297 13.76 -9.16 3.40
N PRO A 298 14.65 -9.06 4.41
CA PRO A 298 16.04 -9.50 4.29
C PRO A 298 16.18 -10.89 3.67
N GLY A 299 17.22 -11.09 2.85
CA GLY A 299 17.44 -12.34 2.11
C GLY A 299 16.53 -12.54 0.90
N THR A 300 15.61 -11.60 0.63
CA THR A 300 14.81 -11.56 -0.61
C THR A 300 15.34 -10.46 -1.53
N LEU A 301 15.51 -10.79 -2.82
CA LEU A 301 16.08 -9.95 -3.89
C LEU A 301 17.54 -9.53 -3.70
#